data_AF-A0AA96VC62-F1
#
_entry.id   AF-A0AA96VC62-F1
#
_cell.length_a   1.000
_cell.length_b   1.000
_cell.length_c   1.000
_cell.angle_alpha   90.00
_cell.angle_beta   90.00
_cell.angle_gamma   90.00
#
_symmetry.space_group_name_H-M   'P 1'
#
loop_
_entity.id
_entity.type
_entity.pdbx_description
1 polymer ?
#
loop_
_entity_poly.entity_id
_entity_poly.type
_entity_poly.pdbx_seq_one_letter_code
_entity_poly.pdbx_strand_id
1 'polypeptide(L)' 'MTEQLFILFFFGILLLVGGYFVPKPIWLRRLMMALGGLMAALPFLIFLYFMILFLSM' A
#
# COMPACT_ATOMS: atom_id res chain seq x y z
N MET A 1 10.89 -1.94 -12.71
CA MET A 1 9.76 -2.67 -12.08
C MET A 1 9.73 -2.45 -10.56
N THR A 2 10.83 -2.63 -9.85
CA THR A 2 10.99 -2.32 -8.42
C THR A 2 10.74 -0.86 -8.06
N GLU A 3 11.17 0.08 -8.90
CA GLU A 3 10.93 1.52 -8.71
C GLU A 3 9.44 1.86 -8.67
N GLN A 4 8.62 1.21 -9.51
CA GLN A 4 7.17 1.41 -9.54
C GLN A 4 6.51 0.91 -8.24
N LEU A 5 6.99 -0.20 -7.68
CA LEU A 5 6.53 -0.72 -6.39
C LEU A 5 6.89 0.22 -5.24
N PHE A 6 8.07 0.83 -5.28
CA PHE A 6 8.49 1.85 -4.33
C PHE A 6 7.62 3.09 -4.39
N ILE A 7 7.30 3.57 -5.60
CA ILE A 7 6.38 4.70 -5.81
C ILE A 7 4.99 4.36 -5.24
N LEU A 8 4.48 3.16 -5.53
CA LEU A 8 3.18 2.71 -5.03
C LEU A 8 3.14 2.66 -3.50
N PHE A 9 4.20 2.12 -2.89
CA PHE A 9 4.36 2.08 -1.44
C PHE A 9 4.34 3.49 -0.84
N PHE A 10 5.11 4.41 -1.42
CA PHE A 10 5.23 5.78 -0.93
C PHE A 10 3.91 6.55 -1.02
N PHE A 11 3.19 6.41 -2.14
CA PHE A 11 1.84 6.97 -2.28
C PHE A 11 0.84 6.33 -1.30
N GLY A 12 0.95 5.02 -1.06
CA GLY A 12 0.13 4.32 -0.07
C GLY A 12 0.31 4.87 1.35
N ILE A 13 1.56 5.10 1.76
CA ILE A 13 1.91 5.72 3.04
C ILE A 13 1.36 7.15 3.11
N LEU A 14 1.55 7.97 2.07
CA LEU A 14 1.00 9.33 2.01
C LEU A 14 -0.52 9.36 2.16
N LEU A 15 -1.23 8.42 1.52
CA LEU A 15 -2.68 8.27 1.64
C LEU A 15 -3.14 7.85 3.04
N LEU A 16 -2.40 6.94 3.69
CA LEU A 16 -2.66 6.53 5.08
C LEU A 16 -2.50 7.70 6.05
N VAL A 17 -1.37 8.42 5.93
CA VAL A 17 -1.06 9.60 6.76
C VAL A 17 -2.08 10.70 6.50
N GLY A 18 -2.33 11.04 5.23
CA GLY A 18 -3.32 12.04 4.86
C GLY A 18 -4.72 11.68 5.35
N GLY A 19 -5.14 10.42 5.17
CA GLY A 19 -6.42 9.90 5.64
C GLY A 19 -6.58 10.00 7.16
N TYR A 20 -5.52 9.75 7.93
CA TYR A 20 -5.54 9.90 9.39
C TYR A 20 -5.93 11.32 9.85
N PHE A 21 -5.42 12.34 9.15
CA PHE A 21 -5.72 13.72 9.48
C PHE A 21 -7.07 14.23 8.97
N VAL A 22 -7.78 13.50 8.07
CA VAL A 22 -9.10 13.93 7.55
C VAL A 22 -10.17 13.88 8.65
N PRO A 23 -10.68 15.01 9.18
CA PRO A 23 -11.54 15.01 10.36
C PRO A 23 -12.96 14.53 10.07
N LYS A 24 -13.54 14.92 8.94
CA LYS A 24 -14.84 14.47 8.41
C LYS A 24 -14.82 14.61 6.87
N PRO A 25 -15.60 13.81 6.14
CA PRO A 25 -16.49 12.75 6.62
C PRO A 25 -15.75 11.43 6.94
N ILE A 26 -16.30 10.64 7.88
CA ILE A 26 -15.69 9.38 8.37
C ILE A 26 -15.49 8.36 7.24
N TRP A 27 -16.41 8.30 6.27
CA TRP A 27 -16.31 7.40 5.14
C TRP A 27 -15.09 7.73 4.24
N LEU A 28 -14.77 9.02 4.07
CA LEU A 28 -13.61 9.46 3.30
C LEU A 28 -12.32 9.06 3.99
N ARG A 29 -12.23 9.26 5.32
CA ARG A 29 -11.11 8.77 6.14
C ARG A 29 -10.90 7.26 5.96
N ARG A 30 -11.98 6.47 6.07
CA ARG A 30 -11.92 5.01 5.91
C ARG A 30 -11.49 4.61 4.50
N LEU A 31 -12.02 5.27 3.48
CA LEU A 31 -11.67 5.03 2.08
C LEU A 31 -10.18 5.30 1.83
N MET A 32 -9.67 6.45 2.31
CA MET A 32 -8.27 6.81 2.16
C MET A 32 -7.34 5.85 2.90
N MET A 33 -7.70 5.43 4.12
CA MET A 33 -6.93 4.43 4.85
C MET A 33 -6.94 3.06 4.17
N ALA A 34 -8.10 2.62 3.64
CA ALA A 34 -8.20 1.34 2.95
C ALA A 34 -7.39 1.33 1.65
N LEU A 35 -7.52 2.37 0.82
CA LEU A 35 -6.77 2.50 -0.43
C LEU A 35 -5.27 2.64 -0.18
N GLY A 36 -4.88 3.50 0.77
CA GLY A 36 -3.48 3.67 1.15
C GLY A 36 -2.85 2.39 1.70
N GLY A 37 -3.58 1.66 2.55
CA GLY A 37 -3.15 0.36 3.07
C GLY A 37 -2.98 -0.69 1.98
N LEU A 38 -3.91 -0.75 1.01
CA LEU A 38 -3.84 -1.68 -0.11
C LEU A 38 -2.64 -1.36 -1.02
N MET A 39 -2.41 -0.08 -1.34
CA MET A 39 -1.25 0.36 -2.13
C MET A 39 0.07 0.11 -1.40
N ALA A 40 0.12 0.27 -0.08
CA ALA A 40 1.32 -0.03 0.70
C ALA A 40 1.59 -1.55 0.82
N ALA A 41 0.56 -2.39 0.87
CA ALA A 41 0.70 -3.84 1.04
C ALA A 41 1.05 -4.58 -0.27
N LEU A 42 0.56 -4.11 -1.42
CA LEU A 42 0.78 -4.71 -2.74
C LEU A 42 2.27 -5.02 -3.05
N PRO A 43 3.21 -4.09 -2.85
CA PRO A 43 4.64 -4.34 -3.04
C PRO A 43 5.17 -5.53 -2.23
N PHE A 44 4.73 -5.69 -0.98
CA PHE A 44 5.17 -6.81 -0.13
C PHE A 44 4.58 -8.14 -0.57
N LEU A 45 3.32 -8.15 -1.04
CA LEU A 45 2.71 -9.36 -1.59
C LEU A 45 3.42 -9.84 -2.85
N ILE A 46 3.79 -8.91 -3.73
CA ILE A 46 4.56 -9.22 -4.94
C ILE A 46 5.94 -9.76 -4.57
N PHE A 47 6.62 -9.12 -3.62
CA PHE A 47 7.92 -9.59 -3.14
C PHE A 47 7.84 -11.00 -2.53
N LEU A 48 6.82 -11.26 -1.70
CA LEU A 48 6.56 -12.56 -1.09
C LEU A 48 6.31 -13.65 -2.14
N TYR A 49 5.52 -13.34 -3.18
CA TYR A 49 5.26 -14.27 -4.28
C TYR A 49 6.55 -14.72 -4.99
N PHE A 50 7.43 -13.77 -5.34
CA PHE A 50 8.71 -14.09 -5.97
C PHE A 50 9.65 -14.87 -5.03
N MET A 51 9.63 -14.58 -3.73
CA MET A 51 10.41 -15.32 -2.75
C MET A 51 9.98 -16.79 -2.66
N ILE A 52 8.67 -17.05 -2.61
CA ILE A 52 8.12 -18.41 -2.60
C ILE A 52 8.47 -19.15 -3.89
N LEU A 53 8.34 -18.48 -5.04
CA LEU A 53 8.68 -19.06 -6.34
C LEU A 53 10.16 -19.46 -6.39
N PHE A 54 11.06 -18.59 -5.92
CA PHE A 54 12.50 -18.87 -5.85
C PHE A 54 12.83 -20.06 -4.92
N LEU A 55 12.16 -20.17 -3.77
CA LEU A 55 12.31 -21.29 -2.84
C LEU A 55 11.79 -22.63 -3.38
N SER A 56 10.94 -22.60 -4.42
CA SER A 56 10.29 -23.77 -5.00
C SER A 56 11.02 -24.30 -6.26
N MET A 57 12.12 -23.65 -6.67
CA MET A 57 13.03 -24.11 -7.73
C MET A 57 14.25 -24.79 -7.13
#